data_AF-A0A9X1QKD1-F1
#
_entry.id   AF-A0A9X1QKD1-F1
#
_cell.length_a   1.000
_cell.length_b   1.000
_cell.length_c   1.000
_cell.angle_alpha   90.00
_cell.angle_beta   90.00
_cell.angle_gamma   90.00
#
_symmetry.space_group_name_H-M   'P 1'
#
loop_
_entity.id
_entity.type
_entity.pdbx_description
1 polymer ?
#
loop_
_entity_poly.entity_id
_entity_poly.type
_entity_poly.pdbx_seq_one_letter_code
_entity_poly.pdbx_strand_id
1 'polypeptide(L)'
;MKKLLFSALILSGAFFIGSCTDESVEKKEVVAEEFDKERFYSQIRTVPFYISKAYRVVGQDTINVLADSLKVLYRDAVYVTFQASGGSGDIGYVHYYAGSAWTNPPFAPPAKAFSTEMKFSRPTNMTFNWDDTKKTVVVTSSGSDNAFRLVPPGKSAYLDTSRFHYKYDFEAAKAGADQSMTWIYDDYTIVMKPMYVFYKHPDETLFLRGIVVF
;
A
#
# COMPACT_ATOMS: atom_id res chain seq x y z
N MET A 1 4.14 81.96 -19.22
CA MET A 1 4.08 82.21 -20.68
C MET A 1 4.15 80.89 -21.43
N LYS A 2 3.03 80.39 -21.96
CA LYS A 2 2.83 79.78 -23.29
C LYS A 2 1.47 79.08 -23.31
N LYS A 3 0.60 79.63 -24.14
CA LYS A 3 -0.70 79.08 -24.57
C LYS A 3 -0.46 78.02 -25.65
N LEU A 4 -1.44 77.12 -25.84
CA LEU A 4 -1.97 76.53 -27.10
C LEU A 4 -2.79 75.29 -26.67
N LEU A 5 -4.13 75.27 -26.57
CA LEU A 5 -5.23 75.54 -27.51
C LEU A 5 -5.23 74.69 -28.79
N PHE A 6 -6.44 74.21 -29.11
CA PHE A 6 -6.96 73.48 -30.29
C PHE A 6 -6.96 71.94 -30.19
N SER A 7 -8.09 71.27 -29.93
CA SER A 7 -9.40 71.18 -30.65
C SER A 7 -9.37 70.23 -31.84
N ALA A 8 -10.32 69.28 -31.83
CA ALA A 8 -11.05 68.64 -32.94
C ALA A 8 -11.13 67.11 -32.72
N LEU A 9 -12.31 66.60 -32.33
CA LEU A 9 -13.30 65.92 -33.21
C LEU A 9 -12.85 64.48 -33.58
N ILE A 10 -13.69 63.44 -33.65
CA ILE A 10 -15.09 63.16 -33.30
C ILE A 10 -15.26 61.65 -33.59
N LEU A 11 -16.16 60.97 -32.86
CA LEU A 11 -16.83 59.69 -33.20
C LEU A 11 -15.91 58.47 -33.51
N SER A 12 -16.08 57.32 -32.88
CA SER A 12 -17.31 56.52 -32.99
C SER A 12 -17.28 55.41 -31.94
N GLY A 13 -18.39 55.20 -31.25
CA GLY A 13 -18.61 53.97 -30.50
C GLY A 13 -18.72 52.79 -31.48
N ALA A 14 -18.00 51.72 -31.20
CA ALA A 14 -18.31 50.40 -31.69
C ALA A 14 -18.51 49.50 -30.47
N PHE A 15 -19.69 48.89 -30.42
CA PHE A 15 -20.16 47.94 -29.43
C PHE A 15 -19.09 46.90 -29.07
N PHE A 16 -18.70 46.85 -27.79
CA PHE A 16 -18.10 45.64 -27.24
C PHE A 16 -19.21 44.59 -27.10
N ILE A 17 -19.36 43.76 -28.13
CA ILE A 17 -19.96 42.44 -27.97
C ILE A 17 -18.91 41.64 -27.21
N GLY A 18 -18.98 41.69 -25.88
CA GLY A 18 -18.27 40.74 -25.02
C GLY A 18 -18.85 39.36 -25.29
N SER A 19 -18.25 38.67 -26.26
CA SER A 19 -18.52 37.26 -26.50
C SER A 19 -17.99 36.48 -25.31
N CYS A 20 -18.88 36.14 -24.38
CA CYS A 20 -18.74 34.98 -23.51
C CYS A 20 -18.50 33.78 -24.42
N THR A 21 -17.24 33.50 -24.72
CA THR A 21 -16.85 32.16 -25.15
C THR A 21 -16.76 31.39 -23.84
N ASP A 22 -17.86 30.74 -23.47
CA ASP A 22 -17.81 29.56 -22.61
C ASP A 22 -16.89 28.58 -23.33
N GLU A 23 -15.58 28.70 -23.12
CA GLU A 23 -14.71 27.54 -23.21
C GLU A 23 -15.23 26.60 -22.13
N SER A 24 -16.12 25.70 -22.55
CA SER A 24 -16.34 24.46 -21.84
C SER A 24 -14.97 23.81 -21.75
N VAL A 25 -14.29 24.01 -20.62
CA VAL A 25 -13.19 23.17 -20.20
C VAL A 25 -13.82 21.79 -20.13
N GLU A 26 -13.67 21.01 -21.20
CA GLU A 26 -13.88 19.58 -21.17
C GLU A 26 -13.06 19.11 -19.97
N LYS A 27 -13.75 18.80 -18.88
CA LYS A 27 -13.19 17.95 -17.85
C LYS A 27 -12.78 16.72 -18.61
N LYS A 28 -11.48 16.61 -18.92
CA LYS A 28 -10.88 15.31 -19.19
C LYS A 28 -11.32 14.46 -18.02
N GLU A 29 -12.25 13.55 -18.28
CA GLU A 29 -12.51 12.44 -17.40
C GLU A 29 -11.13 11.84 -17.18
N VAL A 30 -10.59 12.05 -15.98
CA VAL A 30 -9.43 11.31 -15.52
C VAL A 30 -9.99 9.91 -15.38
N VAL A 31 -9.90 9.12 -16.46
CA VAL A 31 -10.16 7.69 -16.43
C VAL A 31 -9.27 7.19 -15.30
N ALA A 32 -9.89 6.76 -14.21
CA ALA A 32 -9.16 6.22 -13.08
C ALA A 32 -8.30 5.09 -13.64
N GLU A 33 -6.99 5.19 -13.44
CA GLU A 33 -6.04 4.18 -13.90
C GLU A 33 -6.48 2.84 -13.32
N GLU A 34 -7.02 1.97 -14.18
CA GLU A 34 -7.57 0.68 -13.79
C GLU A 34 -6.44 -0.11 -13.11
N PHE A 35 -6.75 -0.74 -11.98
CA PHE A 35 -5.76 -1.59 -11.31
C PHE A 35 -5.45 -2.78 -12.23
N ASP A 36 -4.21 -2.83 -12.72
CA ASP A 36 -3.76 -3.89 -13.62
C ASP A 36 -2.69 -4.77 -12.99
N LYS A 37 -2.35 -5.82 -13.73
CA LYS A 37 -1.36 -6.83 -13.35
C LYS A 37 0.00 -6.16 -13.14
N GLU A 38 0.43 -5.36 -14.10
CA GLU A 38 1.71 -4.68 -14.15
C GLU A 38 1.93 -3.77 -12.93
N ARG A 39 0.89 -3.05 -12.51
CA ARG A 39 0.90 -2.20 -11.31
C ARG A 39 1.17 -3.01 -10.05
N PHE A 40 0.51 -4.16 -9.86
CA PHE A 40 0.79 -4.99 -8.69
C PHE A 40 2.22 -5.53 -8.69
N TYR A 41 2.63 -6.19 -9.78
CA TYR A 41 3.92 -6.87 -9.86
C TYR A 41 5.11 -5.90 -9.79
N SER A 42 4.97 -4.69 -10.33
CA SER A 42 6.03 -3.66 -10.29
C SER A 42 6.24 -3.04 -8.90
N GLN A 43 5.22 -3.08 -8.03
CA GLN A 43 5.23 -2.44 -6.71
C GLN A 43 5.63 -3.38 -5.57
N ILE A 44 5.36 -4.68 -5.67
CA ILE A 44 5.47 -5.59 -4.53
C ILE A 44 6.92 -5.88 -4.09
N ARG A 45 7.89 -5.83 -5.03
CA ARG A 45 9.37 -5.76 -4.86
C ARG A 45 9.99 -6.51 -3.66
N THR A 46 9.45 -7.66 -3.24
CA THR A 46 9.90 -8.39 -2.03
C THR A 46 9.92 -7.51 -0.77
N VAL A 47 8.98 -6.56 -0.69
CA VAL A 47 8.79 -5.70 0.49
C VAL A 47 8.16 -6.52 1.62
N PRO A 48 8.63 -6.42 2.87
CA PRO A 48 7.96 -7.01 4.02
C PRO A 48 6.71 -6.20 4.39
N PHE A 49 5.64 -6.89 4.78
CA PHE A 49 4.35 -6.33 5.14
C PHE A 49 3.95 -6.77 6.54
N TYR A 50 3.45 -5.80 7.30
CA TYR A 50 2.92 -5.98 8.64
C TYR A 50 1.38 -6.04 8.58
N ILE A 51 0.79 -7.01 9.27
CA ILE A 51 -0.67 -7.13 9.38
C ILE A 51 -1.17 -6.10 10.39
N SER A 52 -1.75 -4.99 9.90
CA SER A 52 -2.20 -3.89 10.75
C SER A 52 -3.61 -4.14 11.32
N LYS A 53 -4.48 -4.79 10.54
CA LYS A 53 -5.84 -5.13 10.93
C LYS A 53 -6.21 -6.51 10.41
N ALA A 54 -7.11 -7.14 11.13
CA ALA A 54 -7.56 -8.48 10.84
C ALA A 54 -8.92 -8.67 11.50
N TYR A 55 -9.99 -8.81 10.70
CA TYR A 55 -11.36 -8.80 11.21
C TYR A 55 -12.32 -9.65 10.38
N ARG A 56 -13.40 -10.11 11.01
CA ARG A 56 -14.51 -10.83 10.38
C ARG A 56 -15.78 -10.01 10.47
N VAL A 57 -16.64 -10.10 9.46
CA VAL A 57 -17.99 -9.53 9.51
C VAL A 57 -18.98 -10.67 9.72
N VAL A 58 -19.75 -10.62 10.80
CA VAL A 58 -20.75 -11.64 11.15
C VAL A 58 -22.08 -10.93 11.38
N GLY A 59 -22.99 -11.02 10.40
CA GLY A 59 -24.21 -10.23 10.43
C GLY A 59 -23.89 -8.72 10.36
N GLN A 60 -24.27 -7.98 11.41
CA GLN A 60 -23.94 -6.55 11.54
C GLN A 60 -22.68 -6.29 12.38
N ASP A 61 -22.10 -7.33 12.99
CA ASP A 61 -20.95 -7.19 13.89
C ASP A 61 -19.63 -7.31 13.14
N THR A 62 -18.63 -6.55 13.60
CA THR A 62 -17.24 -6.69 13.15
C THR A 62 -16.38 -7.24 14.29
N ILE A 63 -15.88 -8.45 14.13
CA ILE A 63 -15.06 -9.15 15.12
C ILE A 63 -13.58 -8.89 14.83
N ASN A 64 -12.87 -8.29 15.80
CA ASN A 64 -11.42 -8.09 15.72
C ASN A 64 -10.68 -9.41 16.02
N VAL A 65 -10.06 -10.02 15.02
CA VAL A 65 -9.28 -11.26 15.17
C VAL A 65 -7.97 -11.03 15.92
N LEU A 66 -7.45 -9.81 15.91
CA LEU A 66 -6.26 -9.42 16.68
C LEU A 66 -6.56 -9.14 18.16
N ALA A 67 -7.78 -9.42 18.64
CA ALA A 67 -8.07 -9.45 20.06
C ALA A 67 -7.44 -10.69 20.75
N ASP A 68 -7.15 -11.75 20.00
CA ASP A 68 -6.44 -12.93 20.50
C ASP A 68 -4.94 -12.64 20.66
N SER A 69 -4.44 -12.76 21.89
CA SER A 69 -3.03 -12.55 22.26
C SER A 69 -2.03 -13.37 21.42
N LEU A 70 -2.40 -14.59 21.03
CA LEU A 70 -1.56 -15.43 20.19
C LEU A 70 -1.45 -14.83 18.78
N LYS A 71 -2.54 -14.28 18.24
CA LYS A 71 -2.55 -13.60 16.94
C LYS A 71 -1.72 -12.33 16.96
N VAL A 72 -1.76 -11.59 18.07
CA VAL A 72 -0.90 -10.41 18.30
C VAL A 72 0.59 -10.81 18.29
N LEU A 73 0.95 -11.89 18.98
CA LEU A 73 2.32 -12.40 19.01
C LEU A 73 2.81 -12.72 17.59
N TYR A 74 2.03 -13.47 16.80
CA TYR A 74 2.40 -13.81 15.42
C TYR A 74 2.52 -12.58 14.53
N ARG A 75 1.58 -11.64 14.64
CA ARG A 75 1.60 -10.38 13.88
C ARG A 75 2.88 -9.58 14.14
N ASP A 76 3.32 -9.52 15.39
CA ASP A 76 4.50 -8.72 15.78
C ASP A 76 5.82 -9.46 15.51
N ALA A 77 5.76 -10.77 15.20
CA ALA A 77 6.93 -11.61 14.96
C ALA A 77 7.11 -12.06 13.51
N VAL A 78 6.09 -11.99 12.65
CA VAL A 78 6.13 -12.52 11.26
C VAL A 78 5.65 -11.48 10.26
N TYR A 79 6.48 -11.22 9.23
CA TYR A 79 6.25 -10.19 8.22
C TYR A 79 6.20 -10.81 6.83
N VAL A 80 5.10 -10.58 6.11
CA VAL A 80 4.79 -11.24 4.83
C VAL A 80 5.54 -10.57 3.70
N THR A 81 6.05 -11.31 2.73
CA THR A 81 6.57 -10.72 1.50
C THR A 81 6.15 -11.55 0.30
N PHE A 82 6.05 -10.90 -0.85
CA PHE A 82 5.63 -11.52 -2.08
C PHE A 82 6.79 -11.45 -3.06
N GLN A 83 7.25 -12.62 -3.49
CA GLN A 83 8.30 -12.78 -4.45
C GLN A 83 7.69 -13.26 -5.76
N ALA A 84 7.60 -12.36 -6.73
CA ALA A 84 7.22 -12.74 -8.09
C ALA A 84 8.36 -13.59 -8.70
N SER A 85 8.03 -14.74 -9.28
CA SER A 85 8.94 -15.41 -10.20
C SER A 85 9.17 -14.51 -11.41
N GLY A 86 10.39 -14.53 -11.97
CA GLY A 86 10.79 -13.60 -13.03
C GLY A 86 9.97 -13.78 -14.31
N GLY A 87 8.92 -12.99 -14.47
CA GLY A 87 8.04 -12.97 -15.65
C GLY A 87 6.64 -12.48 -15.27
N SER A 88 6.04 -11.61 -16.09
CA SER A 88 4.68 -11.09 -15.87
C SER A 88 3.57 -12.14 -16.10
N GLY A 89 3.87 -13.43 -16.05
CA GLY A 89 2.95 -14.54 -16.32
C GLY A 89 2.91 -15.62 -15.24
N ASP A 90 3.84 -15.62 -14.29
CA ASP A 90 4.10 -16.79 -13.46
C ASP A 90 3.51 -16.71 -12.05
N ILE A 91 3.31 -17.89 -11.47
CA ILE A 91 2.93 -18.09 -10.06
C ILE A 91 4.05 -17.54 -9.17
N GLY A 92 3.73 -16.48 -8.42
CA GLY A 92 4.59 -15.95 -7.38
C GLY A 92 4.47 -16.73 -6.07
N TYR A 93 5.46 -16.56 -5.21
CA TYR A 93 5.54 -17.23 -3.92
C TYR A 93 5.43 -16.22 -2.78
N VAL A 94 4.65 -16.57 -1.76
CA VAL A 94 4.61 -15.80 -0.53
C VAL A 94 5.68 -16.33 0.40
N HIS A 95 6.49 -15.43 0.92
CA HIS A 95 7.56 -15.71 1.85
C HIS A 95 7.33 -14.92 3.15
N TYR A 96 8.16 -15.15 4.16
CA TYR A 96 8.13 -14.35 5.38
C TYR A 96 9.52 -14.03 5.92
N TYR A 97 9.59 -12.93 6.66
CA TYR A 97 10.66 -12.63 7.61
C TYR A 97 10.12 -12.83 9.02
N ALA A 98 11.03 -13.14 9.96
CA ALA A 98 10.74 -13.16 11.38
C ALA A 98 11.53 -12.04 12.09
N GLY A 99 10.98 -11.56 13.18
CA GLY A 99 11.62 -10.54 14.00
C GLY A 99 10.98 -10.37 15.36
N SER A 100 11.33 -9.28 16.01
CA SER A 100 10.86 -8.93 17.34
C SER A 100 10.69 -7.43 17.47
N ALA A 101 9.71 -7.00 18.27
CA ALA A 101 9.52 -5.59 18.57
C ALA A 101 10.79 -4.98 19.17
N TRP A 102 11.11 -3.76 18.74
CA TRP A 102 12.25 -3.02 19.25
C TRP A 102 11.81 -2.08 20.38
N THR A 103 12.37 -2.28 21.58
CA THR A 103 11.98 -1.62 22.82
C THR A 103 12.24 -0.10 22.86
N ASN A 104 13.15 0.45 22.07
CA ASN A 104 13.48 1.89 22.03
C ASN A 104 13.83 2.34 20.60
N PRO A 105 12.85 2.45 19.70
CA PRO A 105 13.13 2.78 18.32
C PRO A 105 13.30 4.29 18.11
N PRO A 106 14.00 4.71 17.04
CA PRO A 106 14.15 6.14 16.70
C PRO A 106 12.86 6.78 16.14
N PHE A 107 11.75 6.03 16.12
CA PHE A 107 10.47 6.48 15.59
C PHE A 107 9.46 6.65 16.72
N ALA A 108 8.78 7.79 16.74
CA ALA A 108 7.72 8.04 17.70
C ALA A 108 6.44 7.23 17.36
N PRO A 109 5.60 6.89 18.35
CA PRO A 109 4.26 6.37 18.10
C PRO A 109 3.47 7.26 17.13
N PRO A 110 2.59 6.69 16.28
CA PRO A 110 2.12 5.30 16.29
C PRO A 110 3.03 4.31 15.54
N ALA A 111 4.17 4.76 15.02
CA ALA A 111 5.09 3.89 14.30
C ALA A 111 5.58 2.74 15.19
N LYS A 112 5.69 1.55 14.60
CA LYS A 112 6.24 0.36 15.27
C LYS A 112 7.48 -0.08 14.54
N ALA A 113 8.54 -0.33 15.30
CA ALA A 113 9.79 -0.81 14.76
C ALA A 113 10.14 -2.17 15.34
N PHE A 114 10.82 -2.96 14.52
CA PHE A 114 11.17 -4.34 14.79
C PHE A 114 12.61 -4.59 14.34
N SER A 115 13.29 -5.51 15.01
CA SER A 115 14.56 -6.07 14.57
C SER A 115 14.32 -7.38 13.83
N THR A 116 15.05 -7.59 12.74
CA THR A 116 15.13 -8.88 12.07
C THR A 116 16.58 -9.28 11.85
N GLU A 117 16.90 -10.52 12.20
CA GLU A 117 18.22 -11.15 11.95
C GLU A 117 18.22 -11.94 10.63
N MET A 118 17.06 -12.06 9.98
CA MET A 118 16.93 -12.80 8.74
C MET A 118 17.49 -11.98 7.56
N LYS A 119 18.56 -12.49 6.96
CA LYS A 119 19.12 -11.94 5.72
C LYS A 119 18.23 -12.19 4.49
N PHE A 120 17.54 -13.33 4.48
CA PHE A 120 16.68 -13.76 3.39
C PHE A 120 15.34 -14.21 3.95
N SER A 121 14.26 -13.97 3.21
CA SER A 121 12.94 -14.47 3.55
C SER A 121 12.88 -16.00 3.42
N ARG A 122 11.98 -16.63 4.17
CA ARG A 122 11.72 -18.07 4.11
C ARG A 122 10.43 -18.34 3.33
N PRO A 123 10.37 -19.42 2.55
CA PRO A 123 9.15 -19.77 1.81
C PRO A 123 8.02 -20.15 2.75
N THR A 124 6.79 -19.94 2.28
CA THR A 124 5.56 -20.46 2.91
C THR A 124 4.91 -21.51 2.01
N ASN A 125 3.82 -22.11 2.48
CA ASN A 125 2.93 -22.96 1.67
C ASN A 125 1.94 -22.16 0.80
N MET A 126 2.14 -20.86 0.62
CA MET A 126 1.26 -20.00 -0.17
C MET A 126 1.90 -19.53 -1.47
N THR A 127 1.09 -19.49 -2.50
CA THR A 127 1.41 -18.89 -3.79
C THR A 127 0.46 -17.74 -4.08
N PHE A 128 0.82 -16.90 -5.06
CA PHE A 128 -0.07 -15.88 -5.58
C PHE A 128 0.03 -15.78 -7.09
N ASN A 129 -1.07 -15.43 -7.73
CA ASN A 129 -1.13 -15.22 -9.17
C ASN A 129 -2.21 -14.20 -9.50
N TRP A 130 -2.10 -13.59 -10.67
CA TRP A 130 -3.19 -12.82 -11.24
C TRP A 130 -4.37 -13.73 -11.63
N ASP A 131 -5.58 -13.28 -11.36
CA ASP A 131 -6.84 -13.89 -11.77
C ASP A 131 -7.50 -12.98 -12.82
N ASP A 132 -7.50 -13.42 -14.07
CA ASP A 132 -8.04 -12.66 -15.19
C ASP A 132 -9.55 -12.49 -15.16
N THR A 133 -10.27 -13.37 -14.46
CA THR A 133 -11.73 -13.29 -14.31
C THR A 133 -12.10 -12.26 -13.26
N LYS A 134 -11.38 -12.25 -12.12
CA LYS A 134 -11.62 -11.30 -11.03
C LYS A 134 -10.89 -9.97 -11.21
N LYS A 135 -9.98 -9.86 -12.19
CA LYS A 135 -9.11 -8.69 -12.43
C LYS A 135 -8.36 -8.26 -11.17
N THR A 136 -7.82 -9.25 -10.46
CA THR A 136 -7.09 -9.01 -9.21
C THR A 136 -6.11 -10.15 -8.93
N VAL A 137 -5.32 -10.00 -7.87
CA VAL A 137 -4.39 -11.02 -7.40
C VAL A 137 -5.10 -11.95 -6.43
N VAL A 138 -4.87 -13.25 -6.59
CA VAL A 138 -5.33 -14.30 -5.68
C VAL A 138 -4.14 -14.94 -5.00
N VAL A 139 -4.20 -15.04 -3.68
CA VAL A 139 -3.29 -15.84 -2.85
C VAL A 139 -3.99 -17.16 -2.55
N THR A 140 -3.27 -18.27 -2.70
CA THR A 140 -3.77 -19.62 -2.38
C THR A 140 -2.83 -20.30 -1.41
N SER A 141 -3.38 -20.90 -0.35
CA SER A 141 -2.63 -21.73 0.60
C SER A 141 -2.84 -23.20 0.30
N SER A 142 -1.76 -23.96 0.09
CA SER A 142 -1.82 -25.41 -0.14
C SER A 142 -1.80 -26.23 1.16
N GLY A 143 -1.58 -25.60 2.32
CA GLY A 143 -1.39 -26.32 3.57
C GLY A 143 -1.37 -25.42 4.81
N SER A 144 -0.97 -25.99 5.94
CA SER A 144 -0.76 -25.21 7.17
C SER A 144 0.65 -24.64 7.19
N ASP A 145 0.78 -23.41 7.69
CA ASP A 145 2.08 -22.78 7.92
C ASP A 145 2.18 -22.33 9.37
N ASN A 146 3.16 -22.87 10.09
CA ASN A 146 3.37 -22.52 11.49
C ASN A 146 3.77 -21.06 11.67
N ALA A 147 4.43 -20.46 10.68
CA ALA A 147 4.78 -19.04 10.70
C ALA A 147 3.56 -18.16 10.40
N PHE A 148 2.56 -18.68 9.69
CA PHE A 148 1.46 -17.86 9.16
C PHE A 148 0.07 -18.28 9.65
N ARG A 149 -0.11 -18.30 10.97
CA ARG A 149 -1.39 -18.66 11.62
C ARG A 149 -2.52 -17.65 11.44
N LEU A 150 -2.30 -16.55 10.74
CA LEU A 150 -3.32 -15.56 10.40
C LEU A 150 -4.08 -15.92 9.12
N VAL A 151 -3.57 -16.86 8.32
CA VAL A 151 -4.27 -17.43 7.17
C VAL A 151 -4.66 -18.88 7.46
N PRO A 152 -5.95 -19.21 7.42
CA PRO A 152 -6.37 -20.59 7.61
C PRO A 152 -5.81 -21.49 6.49
N PRO A 153 -5.39 -22.72 6.81
CA PRO A 153 -4.95 -23.69 5.81
C PRO A 153 -6.00 -23.94 4.72
N GLY A 154 -5.57 -24.08 3.46
CA GLY A 154 -6.48 -24.40 2.34
C GLY A 154 -7.43 -23.28 1.92
N LYS A 155 -7.30 -22.07 2.48
CA LYS A 155 -8.08 -20.91 2.06
C LYS A 155 -7.32 -20.10 1.00
N SER A 156 -8.10 -19.43 0.16
CA SER A 156 -7.62 -18.40 -0.75
C SER A 156 -8.14 -17.03 -0.34
N ALA A 157 -7.38 -15.99 -0.69
CA ALA A 157 -7.82 -14.61 -0.63
C ALA A 157 -7.62 -13.93 -1.96
N TYR A 158 -8.41 -12.90 -2.22
CA TYR A 158 -8.18 -11.98 -3.32
C TYR A 158 -7.84 -10.60 -2.79
N LEU A 159 -7.05 -9.86 -3.56
CA LEU A 159 -6.73 -8.48 -3.28
C LEU A 159 -7.95 -7.60 -3.58
N ASP A 160 -8.32 -6.75 -2.63
CA ASP A 160 -9.31 -5.71 -2.85
C ASP A 160 -8.65 -4.49 -3.49
N THR A 161 -8.86 -4.35 -4.79
CA THR A 161 -8.26 -3.30 -5.63
C THR A 161 -8.76 -1.90 -5.25
N SER A 162 -9.96 -1.78 -4.68
CA SER A 162 -10.51 -0.51 -4.19
C SER A 162 -9.82 -0.01 -2.92
N ARG A 163 -9.21 -0.92 -2.15
CA ARG A 163 -8.46 -0.66 -0.92
C ARG A 163 -6.98 -1.00 -1.08
N PHE A 164 -6.46 -0.72 -2.27
CA PHE A 164 -5.05 -0.79 -2.61
C PHE A 164 -4.46 0.62 -2.71
N HIS A 165 -3.93 1.11 -1.59
CA HIS A 165 -3.32 2.45 -1.47
C HIS A 165 -1.79 2.39 -1.43
N TYR A 166 -1.22 1.25 -1.80
CA TYR A 166 0.20 1.00 -1.67
C TYR A 166 1.02 1.64 -2.79
N LYS A 167 2.04 2.39 -2.37
CA LYS A 167 3.18 2.87 -3.13
C LYS A 167 4.37 2.85 -2.18
N TYR A 168 5.44 2.10 -2.50
CA TYR A 168 6.58 1.98 -1.60
C TYR A 168 7.35 3.31 -1.44
N ASP A 169 6.85 4.16 -0.54
CA ASP A 169 7.31 5.52 -0.30
C ASP A 169 7.43 5.75 1.20
N PHE A 170 8.67 5.89 1.66
CA PHE A 170 9.00 6.01 3.09
C PHE A 170 8.59 7.36 3.66
N GLU A 171 8.85 8.46 2.94
CA GLU A 171 8.58 9.81 3.43
C GLU A 171 7.07 10.07 3.46
N ALA A 172 6.32 9.59 2.46
CA ALA A 172 4.86 9.66 2.48
C ALA A 172 4.27 8.87 3.65
N ALA A 173 4.74 7.64 3.90
CA ALA A 173 4.27 6.83 5.03
C ALA A 173 4.58 7.50 6.38
N LYS A 174 5.80 8.02 6.53
CA LYS A 174 6.24 8.75 7.73
C LYS A 174 5.41 10.02 7.95
N ALA A 175 4.95 10.67 6.89
CA ALA A 175 4.04 11.81 6.93
C ALA A 175 2.56 11.42 7.17
N GLY A 176 2.25 10.13 7.30
CA GLY A 176 0.91 9.64 7.63
C GLY A 176 0.04 9.27 6.42
N ALA A 177 0.60 9.17 5.21
CA ALA A 177 -0.14 8.65 4.06
C ALA A 177 -0.59 7.20 4.33
N ASP A 178 -1.82 6.86 3.95
CA ASP A 178 -2.26 5.47 3.99
C ASP A 178 -1.51 4.65 2.95
N GLN A 179 -0.63 3.79 3.44
CA GLN A 179 0.11 2.82 2.66
C GLN A 179 -0.38 1.44 3.06
N SER A 180 -1.36 0.92 2.32
CA SER A 180 -1.98 -0.34 2.68
C SER A 180 -2.50 -1.13 1.49
N MET A 181 -2.63 -2.44 1.70
CA MET A 181 -3.32 -3.35 0.81
C MET A 181 -4.26 -4.23 1.64
N THR A 182 -5.45 -4.49 1.10
CA THR A 182 -6.47 -5.28 1.79
C THR A 182 -6.72 -6.59 1.06
N TRP A 183 -6.65 -7.69 1.81
CA TRP A 183 -6.90 -9.04 1.33
C TRP A 183 -8.21 -9.55 1.91
N ILE A 184 -9.09 -10.02 1.03
CA ILE A 184 -10.39 -10.59 1.40
C ILE A 184 -10.32 -12.11 1.26
N TYR A 185 -10.45 -12.78 2.39
CA TYR A 185 -10.82 -14.19 2.49
C TYR A 185 -12.35 -14.27 2.61
N ASP A 186 -12.89 -15.45 2.29
CA ASP A 186 -14.31 -15.80 2.40
C ASP A 186 -15.05 -15.13 3.60
N ASP A 187 -14.60 -15.38 4.83
CA ASP A 187 -15.23 -14.87 6.07
C ASP A 187 -14.41 -13.80 6.80
N TYR A 188 -13.29 -13.34 6.23
CA TYR A 188 -12.27 -12.62 6.98
C TYR A 188 -11.43 -11.67 6.10
N THR A 189 -11.11 -10.49 6.63
CA THR A 189 -10.30 -9.47 5.94
C THR A 189 -9.00 -9.19 6.68
N ILE A 190 -7.90 -9.12 5.95
CA ILE A 190 -6.58 -8.69 6.44
C ILE A 190 -6.21 -7.35 5.78
N VAL A 191 -5.75 -6.39 6.57
CA VAL A 191 -5.12 -5.17 6.07
C VAL A 191 -3.63 -5.23 6.37
N MET A 192 -2.82 -5.11 5.33
CA MET A 192 -1.36 -5.11 5.42
C MET A 192 -0.82 -3.71 5.13
N LYS A 193 0.23 -3.32 5.86
CA LYS A 193 1.00 -2.10 5.61
C LYS A 193 2.44 -2.46 5.25
N PRO A 194 3.10 -1.77 4.30
CA PRO A 194 4.49 -2.03 4.00
C PRO A 194 5.36 -1.66 5.20
N MET A 195 6.46 -2.39 5.34
CA MET A 195 7.49 -2.09 6.30
C MET A 195 8.73 -1.58 5.57
N TYR A 196 9.36 -0.59 6.17
CA TYR A 196 10.49 0.13 5.60
C TYR A 196 11.76 -0.22 6.32
N VAL A 197 12.82 -0.42 5.55
CA VAL A 197 14.13 -0.75 6.09
C VAL A 197 14.79 0.50 6.63
N PHE A 198 15.37 0.37 7.83
CA PHE A 198 16.31 1.33 8.35
C PHE A 198 17.44 0.58 9.07
N TYR A 199 18.62 1.17 9.12
CA TYR A 199 19.76 0.54 9.79
C TYR A 199 19.77 0.92 11.26
N LYS A 200 19.83 -0.09 12.13
CA LYS A 200 19.86 0.11 13.58
C LYS A 200 21.16 0.80 14.02
N HIS A 201 22.27 0.43 13.38
CA HIS A 201 23.58 1.03 13.56
C HIS A 201 24.21 1.19 12.16
N PRO A 202 24.08 2.37 11.53
CA PRO A 202 24.63 2.58 10.19
C PRO A 202 26.15 2.41 10.11
N ASP A 203 26.84 2.54 11.26
CA ASP A 203 28.30 2.55 11.35
C ASP A 203 28.89 1.24 11.94
N GLU A 204 28.06 0.26 12.32
CA GLU A 204 28.54 -1.01 12.89
C GLU A 204 28.62 -2.12 11.83
N THR A 205 29.61 -3.01 11.98
CA THR A 205 29.83 -4.20 11.13
C THR A 205 28.75 -5.28 11.29
N LEU A 206 27.86 -5.14 12.28
CA LEU A 206 26.73 -6.03 12.51
C LEU A 206 25.51 -5.52 11.72
N PHE A 207 25.14 -6.25 10.67
CA PHE A 207 23.97 -5.99 9.82
C PHE A 207 22.65 -6.29 10.55
N LEU A 208 22.37 -5.62 11.67
CA LEU A 208 21.07 -5.64 12.31
C LEU A 208 20.12 -4.73 11.53
N ARG A 209 19.25 -5.35 10.74
CA ARG A 209 18.23 -4.66 9.94
C ARG A 209 17.05 -4.28 10.84
N GLY A 210 16.83 -2.97 11.00
CA GLY A 210 15.60 -2.43 11.54
C GLY A 210 14.54 -2.39 10.44
N ILE A 211 13.30 -2.71 10.79
CA ILE A 211 12.15 -2.47 9.93
C ILE A 211 11.08 -1.71 10.69
N VAL A 212 10.45 -0.74 10.04
CA VAL A 212 9.43 0.13 10.65
C VAL A 212 8.15 0.11 9.83
N VAL A 213 7.01 0.13 10.52
CA VAL A 213 5.69 0.37 9.95
C VAL A 213 5.12 1.65 10.55
N PHE A 214 4.48 2.48 9.71
CA PHE A 214 3.79 3.71 10.10
C PHE A 214 2.27 3.52 10.05
#